data_AF-A0A8T4ZBB3-F1
#
_entry.id   AF-A0A8T4ZBB3-F1
#
_cell.length_a   1.000
_cell.length_b   1.000
_cell.length_c   1.000
_cell.angle_alpha   90.00
_cell.angle_beta   90.00
_cell.angle_gamma   90.00
#
_symmetry.space_group_name_H-M   'P 1'
#
loop_
_entity.id
_entity.type
_entity.pdbx_description
1 polymer ?
#
loop_
_entity_poly.entity_id
_entity_poly.type
_entity_poly.pdbx_seq_one_letter_code
_entity_poly.pdbx_strand_id
1 'polypeptide(L)' 'VSSRLGTETTLVKSEKTIEAAGGVIIQSSDGKTRVDNTLSSVIRRERERLEPKVNMLLFS' A
#
# COMPACT_ATOMS: atom_id res chain seq x y z
N VAL A 1 9.90 -7.18 26.69
CA VAL A 1 9.34 -6.63 25.43
C VAL A 1 8.86 -7.83 24.60
N SER A 2 7.59 -7.81 24.20
CA SER A 2 6.80 -8.96 23.73
C SER A 2 7.38 -9.67 22.50
N SER A 3 7.55 -10.99 22.58
CA SER A 3 8.06 -11.90 21.54
C SER A 3 7.01 -12.27 20.46
N ARG A 4 6.14 -11.33 20.06
CA ARG A 4 5.08 -11.54 19.04
C ARG A 4 5.16 -10.58 17.86
N LEU A 5 6.33 -10.37 17.27
CA LEU A 5 6.45 -9.55 16.06
C LEU A 5 7.35 -10.22 15.04
N GLY A 6 6.72 -10.72 13.98
CA GLY A 6 7.37 -11.06 12.71
C GLY A 6 7.82 -12.52 12.61
N THR A 7 7.11 -13.30 11.80
CA THR A 7 7.70 -14.50 11.20
C THR A 7 8.69 -14.03 10.13
N GLU A 8 9.94 -14.48 10.20
CA GLU A 8 10.90 -14.25 9.12
C GLU A 8 10.30 -14.80 7.82
N THR A 9 10.17 -13.94 6.81
CA THR A 9 9.44 -14.26 5.57
C THR A 9 10.30 -13.88 4.39
N THR A 10 10.54 -14.83 3.49
CA THR A 10 11.26 -14.61 2.24
C THR A 10 10.34 -13.98 1.21
N LEU A 11 10.75 -12.81 0.69
CA LEU A 11 10.09 -12.19 -0.45
C LEU A 11 10.72 -12.69 -1.74
N VAL A 12 9.88 -13.09 -2.70
CA VAL A 12 10.31 -13.51 -4.02
C VAL A 12 9.65 -12.61 -5.06
N LYS A 13 10.41 -12.19 -6.06
CA LYS A 13 9.87 -11.42 -7.18
C LYS A 13 8.90 -12.31 -7.97
N SER A 14 7.69 -11.83 -8.20
CA SER A 14 6.76 -12.48 -9.11
C SER A 14 7.16 -12.19 -10.56
N GLU A 15 7.05 -13.20 -11.43
CA GLU A 15 7.16 -13.03 -12.88
C GLU A 15 5.88 -12.45 -13.51
N LYS A 16 4.80 -12.28 -12.72
CA LYS A 16 3.57 -11.64 -13.18
C LYS A 16 3.78 -10.14 -13.31
N THR A 17 3.44 -9.59 -14.47
CA THR A 17 3.39 -8.15 -14.69
C THR A 17 2.09 -7.57 -14.14
N ILE A 18 2.15 -6.30 -13.72
CA ILE A 18 0.99 -5.51 -13.31
C ILE A 18 0.92 -4.25 -14.16
N GLU A 19 -0.27 -3.84 -14.56
CA GLU A 19 -0.48 -2.53 -15.18
C GLU A 19 -0.53 -1.47 -14.09
N ALA A 20 0.64 -0.92 -13.78
CA ALA A 20 0.78 0.19 -12.86
C ALA A 20 1.85 1.16 -13.38
N ALA A 21 1.62 2.46 -13.21
CA ALA A 21 2.62 3.48 -13.55
C ALA A 21 3.91 3.35 -12.73
N GLY A 22 3.83 2.70 -11.56
CA GLY A 22 4.98 2.41 -10.70
C GLY A 22 4.55 1.83 -9.36
N GLY A 23 5.54 1.45 -8.55
CA GLY A 23 5.35 0.82 -7.25
C GLY A 23 5.28 -0.70 -7.33
N VAL A 24 4.83 -1.33 -6.25
CA VAL A 24 4.82 -2.79 -6.09
C VAL A 24 3.56 -3.28 -5.42
N ILE A 25 3.25 -4.56 -5.64
CA ILE A 25 2.21 -5.28 -4.92
C ILE A 25 2.87 -6.47 -4.25
N ILE A 26 2.72 -6.55 -2.93
CA ILE A 26 3.20 -7.68 -2.14
C ILE A 26 1.97 -8.53 -1.84
N GLN A 27 2.00 -9.79 -2.26
CA GLN A 27 0.88 -10.72 -2.06
C GLN A 27 1.40 -12.03 -1.51
N SER A 28 0.70 -12.60 -0.53
CA SER A 28 0.97 -13.95 -0.06
C SER A 28 0.72 -14.97 -1.18
N SER A 29 1.43 -16.10 -1.15
CA SER A 29 1.28 -17.15 -2.16
C SER A 29 -0.14 -17.73 -2.22
N ASP A 30 -0.83 -17.75 -1.09
CA ASP A 30 -2.24 -18.16 -0.96
C ASP A 30 -3.24 -17.05 -1.35
N GLY A 31 -2.75 -15.86 -1.69
CA GLY A 31 -3.55 -14.72 -2.12
C GLY A 31 -4.35 -14.01 -1.03
N LYS A 32 -4.37 -14.51 0.22
CA LYS A 32 -5.20 -13.97 1.32
C LYS A 32 -4.76 -12.60 1.80
N THR A 33 -3.46 -12.33 1.75
CA THR A 33 -2.89 -11.05 2.18
C THR A 33 -2.34 -10.33 0.97
N ARG A 34 -2.78 -9.08 0.78
CA ARG A 34 -2.31 -8.22 -0.31
C ARG A 34 -2.03 -6.82 0.22
N VAL A 35 -0.82 -6.35 0.00
CA VAL A 35 -0.40 -4.99 0.25
C VAL A 35 -0.16 -4.32 -1.09
N ASP A 36 -1.04 -3.37 -1.41
CA ASP A 36 -0.93 -2.56 -2.61
C ASP A 36 -0.15 -1.28 -2.29
N ASN A 37 1.03 -1.17 -2.89
CA ASN A 37 1.89 0.00 -2.81
C ASN A 37 2.18 0.55 -4.21
N THR A 38 1.21 0.41 -5.12
CA THR A 38 1.26 1.09 -6.42
C THR A 38 1.14 2.60 -6.24
N LEU A 39 1.71 3.38 -7.16
CA LEU A 39 1.67 4.84 -7.10
C LEU A 39 0.25 5.39 -7.00
N SER A 40 -0.70 4.80 -7.75
CA SER A 40 -2.12 5.15 -7.70
C SER A 40 -2.72 4.92 -6.31
N SER A 41 -2.43 3.77 -5.68
CA SER A 41 -2.88 3.46 -4.32
C SER A 41 -2.31 4.44 -3.29
N VAL A 42 -1.04 4.82 -3.41
CA VAL A 42 -0.41 5.80 -2.52
C VAL A 42 -1.06 7.18 -2.68
N ILE A 43 -1.20 7.67 -3.91
CA ILE A 43 -1.82 8.97 -4.19
C ILE A 43 -3.26 9.01 -3.66
N ARG A 44 -4.03 7.93 -3.82
CA ARG A 44 -5.40 7.86 -3.30
C ARG A 44 -5.44 8.00 -1.77
N ARG A 45 -4.61 7.24 -1.05
CA ARG A 45 -4.53 7.33 0.42
C ARG A 45 -4.12 8.71 0.88
N GLU A 46 -3.15 9.33 0.21
CA GLU A 46 -2.71 10.69 0.53
C GLU A 46 -3.79 11.73 0.23
N ARG A 47 -4.54 11.58 -0.87
CA ARG A 47 -5.70 12.43 -1.16
C ARG A 47 -6.72 12.37 -0.04
N GLU A 48 -7.17 11.16 0.34
CA GLU A 48 -8.15 10.95 1.41
C GLU A 48 -7.68 11.56 2.74
N ARG A 49 -6.38 11.46 3.03
CA ARG A 49 -5.76 12.04 4.24
C ARG A 49 -5.71 13.57 4.21
N LEU A 50 -5.49 14.16 3.03
CA LEU A 50 -5.31 15.60 2.87
C LEU A 50 -6.61 16.36 2.62
N GLU A 51 -7.62 15.69 2.06
CA GLU A 51 -8.91 16.28 1.67
C GLU A 51 -9.60 17.05 2.82
N PRO A 52 -9.69 16.54 4.07
CA PRO A 52 -10.25 17.31 5.16
C PRO A 52 -9.48 18.61 5.47
N LYS A 53 -8.15 18.59 5.31
CA LYS A 53 -7.30 19.77 5.55
C LYS A 53 -7.48 20.80 4.44
N VAL A 54 -7.56 20.34 3.20
CA VAL A 54 -7.81 21.21 2.04
C VAL A 54 -9.19 21.86 2.16
N ASN A 55 -10.22 21.10 2.54
CA ASN A 55 -11.56 21.63 2.73
C ASN A 55 -11.62 22.70 3.82
N MET A 56 -10.93 22.48 4.95
CA MET A 56 -10.83 23.47 6.02
C MET A 56 -10.08 24.75 5.57
N LEU A 57 -9.04 24.62 4.72
CA LEU A 57 -8.28 25.78 4.24
C LEU A 57 -9.04 26.61 3.20
N LEU A 58 -9.89 25.98 2.37
CA LEU A 58 -10.53 26.63 1.23
C LEU A 58 -11.97 27.07 1.49
N PHE A 59 -12.70 26.39 2.37
CA PHE A 59 -14.15 26.57 2.51
C PHE A 59 -14.63 26.79 3.95
N SER A 60 -13.72 26.81 4.93
CA SER A 60 -14.04 27.20 6.31
C SER A 60 -13.80 28.67 6.58
#